data_AF-A0A5U8SUJ5-F1
#
_entry.id   AF-A0A5U8SUJ5-F1
#
_cell.length_a   1.000
_cell.length_b   1.000
_cell.length_c   1.000
_cell.angle_alpha   90.00
_cell.angle_beta   90.00
_cell.angle_gamma   90.00
#
_symmetry.space_group_name_H-M   'P 1'
#
loop_
_entity.id
_entity.type
_entity.pdbx_description
1 polymer ?
#
loop_
_entity_poly.entity_id
_entity_poly.type
_entity_poly.pdbx_seq_one_letter_code
_entity_poly.pdbx_strand_id
1 'polypeptide(L)'
;TDAFLLEGIQESSPHSWYQDEAPQKPWEGTTEPKYTGWDPDGKYSWVKSPTLYGKTVEVGPLANMFCKLAAKHPGTAEKLNEIIAVYQTLTGNTPEVKQLHSTLGRIIGRTVHCCELQAVLQNQYAALIANIGTGDHITYVKPEFPATGVIKGVGFLEAPRGMLSHWVVIKDGVIENYQAVVPSTWNCGPRNHDNVAGPYEQSLVGLKIADPEKPLEVVRTIHSFDPCMACAVHIVDVDGRETVSVKVL
;
A
#
# COMPACT_ATOMS: atom_id res chain seq x y z
N THR A 1 -3.96 -16.18 13.36
CA THR A 1 -3.72 -15.56 12.03
C THR A 1 -5.06 -15.41 11.34
N ASP A 2 -5.25 -14.32 10.60
CA ASP A 2 -6.49 -14.06 9.86
C ASP A 2 -6.44 -14.78 8.51
N ALA A 3 -7.18 -15.89 8.38
CA ALA A 3 -7.18 -16.72 7.17
C ALA A 3 -7.74 -15.99 5.95
N PHE A 4 -8.66 -15.04 6.14
CA PHE A 4 -9.28 -14.29 5.06
C PHE A 4 -8.24 -13.47 4.29
N LEU A 5 -7.37 -12.76 5.01
CA LEU A 5 -6.29 -11.99 4.39
C LEU A 5 -5.25 -12.91 3.72
N LEU A 6 -4.88 -14.01 4.37
CA LEU A 6 -3.85 -14.92 3.85
C LEU A 6 -4.25 -15.62 2.56
N GLU A 7 -5.52 -16.01 2.45
CA GLU A 7 -6.02 -16.76 1.31
C GLU A 7 -6.46 -15.88 0.14
N GLY A 8 -6.86 -14.63 0.44
CA GLY A 8 -7.43 -13.72 -0.54
C GLY A 8 -6.42 -12.97 -1.41
N ILE A 9 -5.18 -12.76 -0.94
CA ILE A 9 -4.20 -11.93 -1.66
C ILE A 9 -3.56 -12.72 -2.81
N GLN A 10 -3.63 -12.16 -4.02
CA GLN A 10 -2.97 -12.70 -5.22
C GLN A 10 -2.41 -11.56 -6.07
N GLU A 11 -1.40 -11.83 -6.88
CA GLU A 11 -0.84 -10.92 -7.90
C GLU A 11 -0.91 -11.54 -9.29
N SER A 12 -1.25 -10.75 -10.31
CA SER A 12 -1.25 -11.17 -11.72
C SER A 12 -0.34 -10.26 -12.56
N SER A 13 0.04 -10.71 -13.75
CA SER A 13 0.93 -9.93 -14.64
C SER A 13 0.58 -9.86 -16.14
N PRO A 14 -0.69 -10.02 -16.59
CA PRO A 14 -0.99 -10.00 -18.02
C PRO A 14 -0.64 -8.66 -18.68
N HIS A 15 -0.79 -7.56 -17.95
CA HIS A 15 -0.44 -6.21 -18.39
C HIS A 15 0.89 -5.70 -17.81
N SER A 16 1.68 -6.59 -17.21
CA SER A 16 2.98 -6.28 -16.62
C SER A 16 4.10 -7.04 -17.33
N TRP A 17 5.32 -6.50 -17.32
CA TRP A 17 6.48 -7.09 -18.01
C TRP A 17 7.08 -8.30 -17.28
N TYR A 18 6.28 -9.32 -17.01
CA TYR A 18 6.70 -10.62 -16.45
C TYR A 18 6.20 -11.80 -17.30
N GLN A 19 6.84 -12.96 -17.15
CA GLN A 19 6.50 -14.18 -17.89
C GLN A 19 5.16 -14.80 -17.47
N ASP A 20 4.95 -15.01 -16.16
CA ASP A 20 3.78 -15.70 -15.62
C ASP A 20 2.60 -14.76 -15.35
N GLU A 21 1.51 -14.93 -16.08
CA GLU A 21 0.41 -13.95 -16.13
C GLU A 21 -0.77 -14.25 -15.20
N ALA A 22 -0.98 -15.54 -14.86
CA ALA A 22 -2.09 -15.97 -14.02
C ALA A 22 -1.98 -15.42 -12.58
N PRO A 23 -3.10 -15.25 -11.85
CA PRO A 23 -3.06 -14.86 -10.44
C PRO A 23 -2.29 -15.87 -9.57
N GLN A 24 -1.19 -15.42 -8.97
CA GLN A 24 -0.34 -16.20 -8.08
C GLN A 24 -0.54 -15.78 -6.63
N LYS A 25 -0.60 -16.74 -5.71
CA LYS A 25 -0.46 -16.46 -4.28
C LYS A 25 1.00 -16.09 -3.98
N PRO A 26 1.28 -15.12 -3.10
CA PRO A 26 2.66 -14.63 -2.93
C PRO A 26 3.68 -15.67 -2.47
N TRP A 27 3.31 -16.69 -1.67
CA TRP A 27 4.25 -17.76 -1.33
C TRP A 27 4.67 -18.63 -2.53
N GLU A 28 3.83 -18.70 -3.55
CA GLU A 28 4.07 -19.40 -4.81
C GLU A 28 4.42 -18.42 -5.96
N GLY A 29 4.59 -17.13 -5.65
CA GLY A 29 4.79 -16.07 -6.63
C GLY A 29 6.15 -16.15 -7.32
N THR A 30 6.16 -15.77 -8.59
CA THR A 30 7.35 -15.68 -9.44
C THR A 30 7.57 -14.24 -9.89
N THR A 31 8.80 -13.88 -10.24
CA THR A 31 9.15 -12.53 -10.73
C THR A 31 10.17 -12.64 -11.86
N GLU A 32 9.78 -13.30 -12.96
CA GLU A 32 10.63 -13.48 -14.13
C GLU A 32 10.39 -12.38 -15.16
N PRO A 33 11.36 -11.48 -15.43
CA PRO A 33 11.15 -10.32 -16.29
C PRO A 33 10.95 -10.73 -17.76
N LYS A 34 9.99 -10.06 -18.43
CA LYS A 34 9.67 -10.23 -19.86
C LYS A 34 9.26 -8.87 -20.44
N TYR A 35 10.24 -8.03 -20.71
CA TYR A 35 10.00 -6.73 -21.33
C TYR A 35 9.62 -6.88 -22.80
N THR A 36 8.53 -6.22 -23.22
CA THR A 36 7.99 -6.31 -24.58
C THR A 36 7.78 -4.95 -25.25
N GLY A 37 8.22 -3.87 -24.61
CA GLY A 37 7.84 -2.51 -25.01
C GLY A 37 6.46 -2.12 -24.47
N TRP A 38 6.06 -0.87 -24.75
CA TRP A 38 4.75 -0.34 -24.37
C TRP A 38 3.68 -0.81 -25.37
N ASP A 39 2.65 -1.47 -24.85
CA ASP A 39 1.45 -1.84 -25.60
C ASP A 39 0.21 -1.43 -24.78
N PRO A 40 -0.66 -0.53 -25.29
CA PRO A 40 -1.84 -0.06 -24.57
C PRO A 40 -2.88 -1.17 -24.30
N ASP A 41 -2.90 -2.23 -25.11
CA ASP A 41 -3.80 -3.37 -24.95
C ASP A 41 -3.07 -4.61 -24.37
N GLY A 42 -1.74 -4.55 -24.31
CA GLY A 42 -0.86 -5.60 -23.79
C GLY A 42 -0.12 -5.16 -22.52
N LYS A 43 1.21 -5.37 -22.48
CA LYS A 43 2.04 -5.06 -21.30
C LYS A 43 2.54 -3.62 -21.34
N TYR A 44 2.35 -2.88 -20.26
CA TYR A 44 2.73 -1.45 -20.18
C TYR A 44 3.32 -1.01 -18.83
N SER A 45 3.57 -1.95 -17.90
CA SER A 45 4.08 -1.62 -16.56
C SER A 45 5.01 -2.68 -15.98
N TRP A 46 5.90 -2.28 -15.07
CA TRP A 46 6.66 -3.20 -14.21
C TRP A 46 5.92 -3.54 -12.92
N VAL A 47 4.84 -2.84 -12.60
CA VAL A 47 4.05 -3.11 -11.39
C VAL A 47 3.14 -4.31 -11.68
N LYS A 48 3.09 -5.31 -10.78
CA LYS A 48 2.10 -6.40 -10.84
C LYS A 48 0.71 -5.89 -10.44
N SER A 49 -0.34 -6.67 -10.71
CA SER A 49 -1.73 -6.30 -10.40
C SER A 49 -2.29 -7.16 -9.26
N PRO A 50 -2.26 -6.67 -8.01
CA PRO A 50 -2.78 -7.42 -6.87
C PRO A 50 -4.30 -7.36 -6.77
N THR A 51 -4.88 -8.40 -6.20
CA THR A 51 -6.31 -8.50 -5.90
C THR A 51 -6.54 -9.14 -4.54
N LEU A 52 -7.69 -8.83 -3.93
CA LEU A 52 -8.20 -9.51 -2.74
C LEU A 52 -9.47 -10.28 -3.13
N TYR A 53 -9.40 -11.60 -3.18
CA TYR A 53 -10.45 -12.48 -3.71
C TYR A 53 -10.96 -12.01 -5.09
N GLY A 54 -10.03 -11.72 -6.00
CA GLY A 54 -10.31 -11.24 -7.37
C GLY A 54 -10.72 -9.78 -7.49
N LYS A 55 -10.94 -9.07 -6.37
CA LYS A 55 -11.33 -7.66 -6.40
C LYS A 55 -10.13 -6.73 -6.35
N THR A 56 -10.18 -5.66 -7.13
CA THR A 56 -9.28 -4.51 -7.00
C THR A 56 -9.57 -3.77 -5.70
N VAL A 57 -8.53 -3.38 -4.96
CA VAL A 57 -8.66 -2.74 -3.65
C VAL A 57 -7.77 -1.50 -3.60
N GLU A 58 -8.33 -0.39 -3.12
CA GLU A 58 -7.52 0.76 -2.70
C GLU A 58 -7.02 0.55 -1.27
N VAL A 59 -5.72 0.78 -1.06
CA VAL A 59 -5.09 0.79 0.27
C VAL A 59 -4.53 2.17 0.59
N GLY A 60 -4.25 2.44 1.86
CA GLY A 60 -3.64 3.68 2.31
C GLY A 60 -4.50 4.46 3.30
N PRO A 61 -4.16 5.73 3.55
CA PRO A 61 -4.79 6.50 4.61
C PRO A 61 -6.31 6.64 4.49
N LEU A 62 -6.85 6.63 3.27
CA LEU A 62 -8.30 6.63 3.07
C LEU A 62 -8.95 5.34 3.56
N ALA A 63 -8.42 4.19 3.13
CA ALA A 63 -8.88 2.88 3.57
C ALA A 63 -8.75 2.73 5.10
N ASN A 64 -7.59 3.12 5.65
CA ASN A 64 -7.33 3.11 7.08
C ASN A 64 -8.38 3.90 7.89
N MET A 65 -8.64 5.14 7.46
CA MET A 65 -9.63 6.01 8.09
C MET A 65 -11.02 5.38 8.02
N PHE A 66 -11.45 4.87 6.88
CA PHE A 66 -12.77 4.23 6.75
C PHE A 66 -12.91 2.97 7.61
N CYS A 67 -11.89 2.11 7.67
CA CYS A 67 -11.88 0.95 8.56
C CYS A 67 -12.02 1.38 10.04
N LYS A 68 -11.28 2.41 10.47
CA LYS A 68 -11.37 2.96 11.83
C LYS A 68 -12.72 3.59 12.13
N LEU A 69 -13.32 4.32 11.18
CA LEU A 69 -14.67 4.86 11.32
C LEU A 69 -15.72 3.76 11.43
N ALA A 70 -15.62 2.71 10.60
CA ALA A 70 -16.50 1.55 10.68
C ALA A 70 -16.38 0.81 12.02
N ALA A 71 -15.17 0.73 12.57
CA ALA A 71 -14.89 0.19 13.90
C ALA A 71 -15.27 1.13 15.05
N LYS A 72 -15.82 2.33 14.76
CA LYS A 72 -16.15 3.37 15.74
C LYS A 72 -14.96 3.78 16.61
N HIS A 73 -13.77 3.83 16.03
CA HIS A 73 -12.56 4.23 16.73
C HIS A 73 -12.69 5.71 17.19
N PRO A 74 -12.62 5.99 18.50
CA PRO A 74 -13.00 7.30 19.04
C PRO A 74 -12.08 8.43 18.54
N GLY A 75 -10.76 8.19 18.51
CA GLY A 75 -9.80 9.19 18.06
C GLY A 75 -9.98 9.60 16.60
N THR A 76 -10.46 8.68 15.75
CA THR A 76 -10.65 8.94 14.31
C THR A 76 -11.83 9.85 14.06
N ALA A 77 -12.97 9.55 14.70
CA ALA A 77 -14.16 10.39 14.58
C ALA A 77 -13.89 11.80 15.12
N GLU A 78 -13.18 11.91 16.24
CA GLU A 78 -12.80 13.21 16.83
C GLU A 78 -11.93 14.04 15.89
N LYS A 79 -10.78 13.50 15.43
CA LYS A 79 -9.87 14.25 14.56
C LYS A 79 -10.51 14.60 13.21
N LEU A 80 -11.34 13.72 12.65
CA LEU A 80 -12.08 14.02 11.43
C LEU A 80 -13.07 15.18 11.65
N ASN A 81 -13.80 15.18 12.77
CA ASN A 81 -14.75 16.23 13.10
C ASN A 81 -14.07 17.59 13.31
N GLU A 82 -12.86 17.62 13.89
CA GLU A 82 -12.06 18.85 14.02
C GLU A 82 -11.74 19.46 12.65
N ILE A 83 -11.30 18.63 11.69
CA ILE A 83 -11.03 19.07 10.31
C ILE A 83 -12.32 19.60 9.66
N ILE A 84 -13.43 18.89 9.84
CA ILE A 84 -14.74 19.28 9.31
C ILE A 84 -15.21 20.61 9.92
N ALA A 85 -15.00 20.85 11.21
CA ALA A 85 -15.37 22.10 11.87
C ALA A 85 -14.61 23.31 11.32
N VAL A 86 -13.31 23.15 11.00
CA VAL A 86 -12.53 24.19 10.32
C VAL A 86 -13.10 24.45 8.93
N TYR A 87 -13.39 23.40 8.15
CA TYR A 87 -14.00 23.55 6.83
C TYR A 87 -15.37 24.25 6.88
N GLN A 88 -16.22 23.89 7.86
CA GLN A 88 -17.53 24.52 8.10
C GLN A 88 -17.39 26.00 8.45
N THR A 89 -16.39 26.35 9.26
CA THR A 89 -16.11 27.76 9.62
C THR A 89 -15.73 28.60 8.40
N LEU A 90 -14.95 28.01 7.48
CA LEU A 90 -14.46 28.72 6.29
C LEU A 90 -15.51 28.80 5.17
N THR A 91 -16.38 27.81 5.04
CA THR A 91 -17.24 27.66 3.86
C THR A 91 -18.73 27.75 4.15
N GLY A 92 -19.14 27.64 5.41
CA GLY A 92 -20.55 27.49 5.78
C GLY A 92 -21.15 26.12 5.45
N ASN A 93 -20.36 25.16 4.94
CA ASN A 93 -20.84 23.83 4.51
C ASN A 93 -20.20 22.70 5.31
N THR A 94 -20.93 21.58 5.48
CA THR A 94 -20.42 20.36 6.11
C THR A 94 -20.33 19.25 5.05
N PRO A 95 -19.17 18.60 4.86
CA PRO A 95 -19.05 17.49 3.94
C PRO A 95 -19.72 16.23 4.51
N GLU A 96 -20.48 15.54 3.67
CA GLU A 96 -20.98 14.20 3.96
C GLU A 96 -19.87 13.16 3.85
N VAL A 97 -19.99 12.04 4.57
CA VAL A 97 -19.04 10.91 4.54
C VAL A 97 -18.81 10.41 3.10
N LYS A 98 -19.85 10.37 2.26
CA LYS A 98 -19.74 9.96 0.86
C LYS A 98 -18.76 10.83 0.05
N GLN A 99 -18.60 12.11 0.42
CA GLN A 99 -17.69 13.04 -0.26
C GLN A 99 -16.21 12.75 0.07
N LEU A 100 -15.93 11.91 1.09
CA LEU A 100 -14.58 11.46 1.41
C LEU A 100 -14.06 10.39 0.43
N HIS A 101 -14.92 9.74 -0.37
CA HIS A 101 -14.47 8.91 -1.49
C HIS A 101 -13.98 9.79 -2.67
N SER A 102 -12.90 10.54 -2.44
CA SER A 102 -12.39 11.56 -3.36
C SER A 102 -10.90 11.84 -3.15
N THR A 103 -10.31 12.57 -4.10
CA THR A 103 -8.92 13.09 -4.02
C THR A 103 -8.66 13.84 -2.71
N LEU A 104 -9.57 14.72 -2.29
CA LEU A 104 -9.43 15.46 -1.02
C LEU A 104 -9.66 14.57 0.20
N GLY A 105 -10.61 13.63 0.14
CA GLY A 105 -10.83 12.70 1.24
C GLY A 105 -9.60 11.82 1.53
N ARG A 106 -8.85 11.44 0.50
CA ARG A 106 -7.56 10.73 0.66
C ARG A 106 -6.50 11.57 1.37
N ILE A 107 -6.46 12.88 1.10
CA ILE A 107 -5.58 13.82 1.81
C ILE A 107 -6.04 13.97 3.27
N ILE A 108 -7.34 14.12 3.51
CA ILE A 108 -7.92 14.20 4.86
C ILE A 108 -7.57 12.94 5.67
N GLY A 109 -7.75 11.75 5.10
CA GLY A 109 -7.38 10.49 5.76
C GLY A 109 -5.90 10.44 6.18
N ARG A 110 -5.00 10.98 5.34
CA ARG A 110 -3.56 11.11 5.67
C ARG A 110 -3.33 12.07 6.83
N THR A 111 -4.03 13.21 6.86
CA THR A 111 -3.94 14.18 7.95
C THR A 111 -4.46 13.58 9.26
N VAL A 112 -5.63 12.93 9.24
CA VAL A 112 -6.21 12.26 10.41
C VAL A 112 -5.22 11.22 10.98
N HIS A 113 -4.64 10.38 10.12
CA HIS A 113 -3.66 9.39 10.54
C HIS A 113 -2.46 10.05 11.24
N CYS A 114 -1.92 11.13 10.67
CA CYS A 114 -0.79 11.85 11.26
C CYS A 114 -1.10 12.43 12.66
N CYS A 115 -2.30 12.97 12.84
CA CYS A 115 -2.77 13.48 14.13
C CYS A 115 -2.89 12.37 15.18
N GLU A 116 -3.45 11.22 14.81
CA GLU A 116 -3.58 10.08 15.73
C GLU A 116 -2.23 9.50 16.17
N LEU A 117 -1.24 9.47 15.28
CA LEU A 117 0.09 8.93 15.60
C LEU A 117 0.79 9.69 16.73
N GLN A 118 0.41 10.94 17.00
CA GLN A 118 0.96 11.67 18.15
C GLN A 118 0.57 11.02 19.48
N ALA A 119 -0.69 10.56 19.60
CA ALA A 119 -1.13 9.83 20.78
C ALA A 119 -0.48 8.45 20.87
N VAL A 120 -0.26 7.78 19.74
CA VAL A 120 0.48 6.49 19.69
C VAL A 120 1.90 6.66 20.24
N LEU A 121 2.62 7.70 19.81
CA LEU A 121 3.98 7.98 20.29
C LEU A 121 4.02 8.17 21.82
N GLN A 122 3.12 8.99 22.36
CA GLN A 122 3.05 9.24 23.81
C GLN A 122 2.70 7.96 24.59
N ASN A 123 1.70 7.21 24.13
CA ASN A 123 1.24 6.00 24.79
C ASN A 123 2.32 4.90 24.77
N GLN A 124 2.98 4.68 23.63
CA GLN A 124 4.00 3.64 23.51
C GLN A 124 5.26 3.99 24.32
N TYR A 125 5.66 5.26 24.35
CA TYR A 125 6.77 5.71 25.20
C TYR A 125 6.45 5.50 26.69
N ALA A 126 5.26 5.91 27.14
CA ALA A 126 4.84 5.71 28.52
C ALA A 126 4.77 4.22 28.89
N ALA A 127 4.25 3.38 27.99
CA ALA A 127 4.19 1.93 28.17
C ALA A 127 5.59 1.30 28.29
N LEU A 128 6.53 1.72 27.45
CA LEU A 128 7.92 1.25 27.52
C LEU A 128 8.56 1.59 28.87
N ILE A 129 8.44 2.85 29.33
CA ILE A 129 8.98 3.28 30.62
C ILE A 129 8.34 2.51 31.78
N ALA A 130 7.02 2.32 31.74
CA ALA A 130 6.31 1.56 32.76
C ALA A 130 6.78 0.10 32.82
N ASN A 131 6.97 -0.56 31.67
CA ASN A 131 7.44 -1.95 31.58
C ASN A 131 8.89 -2.11 32.09
N ILE A 132 9.76 -1.15 31.77
CA ILE A 132 11.10 -1.12 32.37
C ILE A 132 11.01 -1.00 33.90
N GLY A 133 10.06 -0.21 34.40
CA GLY A 133 9.79 -0.06 35.84
C GLY A 133 9.32 -1.34 36.54
N THR A 134 8.80 -2.34 35.81
CA THR A 134 8.48 -3.67 36.38
C THR A 134 9.69 -4.61 36.41
N GLY A 135 10.85 -4.16 35.94
CA GLY A 135 12.09 -4.93 35.87
C GLY A 135 12.26 -5.74 34.59
N ASP A 136 11.35 -5.61 33.61
CA ASP A 136 11.48 -6.29 32.33
C ASP A 136 12.42 -5.52 31.38
N HIS A 137 13.52 -6.17 31.01
CA HIS A 137 14.55 -5.65 30.13
C HIS A 137 14.88 -6.65 29.00
N ILE A 138 13.99 -7.61 28.71
CA ILE A 138 14.16 -8.58 27.64
C ILE A 138 13.85 -7.89 26.30
N THR A 139 14.82 -7.85 25.39
CA THR A 139 14.67 -7.18 24.07
C THR A 139 14.86 -8.11 22.88
N TYR A 140 15.31 -9.34 23.11
CA TYR A 140 15.66 -10.27 22.05
C TYR A 140 15.45 -11.72 22.50
N VAL A 141 14.83 -12.50 21.62
CA VAL A 141 14.74 -13.95 21.72
C VAL A 141 15.41 -14.51 20.47
N LYS A 142 16.46 -15.30 20.64
CA LYS A 142 17.19 -15.92 19.52
C LYS A 142 16.25 -16.87 18.78
N PRO A 143 16.00 -16.68 17.47
CA PRO A 143 15.18 -17.61 16.71
C PRO A 143 15.95 -18.90 16.47
N GLU A 144 15.23 -20.02 16.49
CA GLU A 144 15.73 -21.32 16.06
C GLU A 144 14.99 -21.72 14.79
N PHE A 145 15.75 -22.05 13.74
CA PHE A 145 15.19 -22.54 12.48
C PHE A 145 15.58 -24.00 12.31
N PRO A 146 14.63 -24.90 11.98
CA PRO A 146 14.97 -26.26 11.62
C PRO A 146 15.89 -26.26 10.38
N ALA A 147 16.95 -27.06 10.44
CA ALA A 147 17.93 -27.17 9.34
C ALA A 147 17.35 -27.86 8.09
N THR A 148 16.21 -28.54 8.22
CA THR A 148 15.52 -29.24 7.13
C THR A 148 14.03 -28.94 7.16
N GLY A 149 13.38 -29.04 6.00
CA GLY A 149 11.94 -28.82 5.86
C GLY A 149 11.59 -27.42 5.37
N VAL A 150 10.29 -27.13 5.29
CA VAL A 150 9.75 -25.90 4.68
C VAL A 150 8.96 -25.10 5.72
N ILE A 151 9.24 -23.81 5.82
CA ILE A 151 8.56 -22.85 6.68
C ILE A 151 8.02 -21.71 5.81
N LYS A 152 6.75 -21.37 5.98
CA LYS A 152 6.13 -20.20 5.34
C LYS A 152 5.86 -19.14 6.39
N GLY A 153 6.30 -17.92 6.13
CA GLY A 153 6.11 -16.75 6.99
C GLY A 153 5.52 -15.58 6.21
N VAL A 154 4.79 -14.72 6.92
CA VAL A 154 4.32 -13.44 6.36
C VAL A 154 4.35 -12.37 7.45
N GLY A 155 4.85 -11.18 7.10
CA GLY A 155 4.84 -10.00 7.95
C GLY A 155 3.93 -8.93 7.35
N PHE A 156 2.89 -8.56 8.09
CA PHE A 156 2.00 -7.44 7.72
C PHE A 156 2.38 -6.17 8.48
N LEU A 157 2.27 -5.04 7.80
CA LEU A 157 2.49 -3.72 8.39
C LEU A 157 1.59 -2.69 7.71
N GLU A 158 0.92 -1.85 8.50
CA GLU A 158 0.20 -0.70 7.96
C GLU A 158 1.21 0.45 7.74
N ALA A 159 1.75 0.54 6.52
CA ALA A 159 2.74 1.53 6.14
C ALA A 159 2.07 2.90 5.88
N PRO A 160 2.82 4.01 5.72
CA PRO A 160 2.24 5.32 5.43
C PRO A 160 1.33 5.34 4.18
N ARG A 161 1.60 4.46 3.22
CA ARG A 161 0.84 4.30 1.96
C ARG A 161 -0.20 3.19 2.00
N GLY A 162 -0.32 2.44 3.10
CA GLY A 162 -1.31 1.36 3.28
C GLY A 162 -0.71 0.01 3.65
N MET A 163 -1.48 -1.06 3.44
CA MET A 163 -1.10 -2.43 3.80
C MET A 163 0.13 -2.91 3.02
N LEU A 164 1.20 -3.22 3.75
CA LEU A 164 2.41 -3.87 3.29
C LEU A 164 2.40 -5.33 3.76
N SER A 165 2.83 -6.25 2.88
CA SER A 165 3.03 -7.64 3.25
C SER A 165 4.30 -8.21 2.63
N HIS A 166 5.18 -8.78 3.44
CA HIS A 166 6.36 -9.52 3.03
C HIS A 166 6.12 -11.00 3.25
N TRP A 167 6.30 -11.81 2.22
CA TRP A 167 6.01 -13.24 2.19
C TRP A 167 7.31 -14.00 1.97
N VAL A 168 7.64 -14.90 2.88
CA VAL A 168 8.88 -15.68 2.85
C VAL A 168 8.59 -17.17 2.88
N VAL A 169 9.30 -17.93 2.05
CA VAL A 169 9.40 -19.38 2.12
C VAL A 169 10.85 -19.71 2.43
N ILE A 170 11.08 -20.37 3.57
CA ILE A 170 12.39 -20.88 3.97
C ILE A 170 12.37 -22.39 3.76
N LYS A 171 13.40 -22.91 3.09
CA LYS A 171 13.60 -24.34 2.90
C LYS A 171 15.03 -24.71 3.22
N ASP A 172 15.20 -25.73 4.05
CA ASP A 172 16.51 -26.26 4.44
C ASP A 172 17.47 -25.16 4.93
N GLY A 173 16.93 -24.23 5.73
CA GLY A 173 17.66 -23.13 6.36
C GLY A 173 17.93 -21.90 5.48
N VAL A 174 17.51 -21.89 4.21
CA VAL A 174 17.70 -20.74 3.28
C VAL A 174 16.37 -20.21 2.74
N ILE A 175 16.36 -18.95 2.30
CA ILE A 175 15.17 -18.35 1.65
C ILE A 175 15.04 -18.97 0.25
N GLU A 176 13.97 -19.74 0.03
CA GLU A 176 13.62 -20.34 -1.27
C GLU A 176 12.78 -19.38 -2.12
N ASN A 177 11.86 -18.63 -1.49
CA ASN A 177 11.05 -17.62 -2.16
C ASN A 177 10.84 -16.39 -1.27
N TYR A 178 10.81 -15.21 -1.87
CA TYR A 178 10.51 -13.96 -1.21
C TYR A 178 9.68 -13.07 -2.14
N GLN A 179 8.49 -12.67 -1.69
CA GLN A 179 7.62 -11.76 -2.42
C GLN A 179 7.19 -10.61 -1.50
N ALA A 180 7.25 -9.38 -2.00
CA ALA A 180 6.75 -8.21 -1.32
C ALA A 180 5.52 -7.69 -2.07
N VAL A 181 4.36 -7.68 -1.41
CA VAL A 181 3.15 -7.05 -1.94
C VAL A 181 2.97 -5.73 -1.20
N VAL A 182 3.30 -4.64 -1.89
CA VAL A 182 3.57 -3.32 -1.30
C VAL A 182 2.39 -2.37 -1.58
N PRO A 183 2.11 -1.34 -0.74
CA PRO A 183 0.89 -0.55 -0.88
C PRO A 183 0.74 0.15 -2.23
N SER A 184 1.85 0.65 -2.79
CA SER A 184 1.81 1.28 -4.11
C SER A 184 1.50 0.26 -5.21
N THR A 185 1.93 -0.99 -5.10
CA THR A 185 1.57 -2.07 -6.04
C THR A 185 0.04 -2.24 -6.13
N TRP A 186 -0.67 -2.14 -5.01
CA TRP A 186 -2.15 -2.16 -4.98
C TRP A 186 -2.78 -0.99 -5.72
N ASN A 187 -2.25 0.21 -5.52
CA ASN A 187 -2.89 1.42 -6.03
C ASN A 187 -2.52 1.74 -7.48
N CYS A 188 -1.27 1.47 -7.88
CA CYS A 188 -0.75 1.81 -9.21
C CYS A 188 -0.56 0.60 -10.15
N GLY A 189 -0.97 -0.59 -9.73
CA GLY A 189 -0.99 -1.77 -10.59
C GLY A 189 -1.77 -1.52 -11.89
N PRO A 190 -1.33 -2.07 -13.03
CA PRO A 190 -2.05 -1.98 -14.29
C PRO A 190 -3.35 -2.82 -14.22
N ARG A 191 -4.09 -2.88 -15.32
CA ARG A 191 -5.25 -3.76 -15.47
C ARG A 191 -4.89 -5.20 -15.05
N ASN A 192 -5.77 -5.81 -14.28
CA ASN A 192 -5.56 -7.16 -13.74
C ASN A 192 -5.89 -8.25 -14.78
N HIS A 193 -5.86 -9.52 -14.37
CA HIS A 193 -6.22 -10.66 -15.21
C HIS A 193 -7.60 -10.60 -15.86
N ASP A 194 -8.57 -9.96 -15.20
CA ASP A 194 -9.93 -9.76 -15.72
C ASP A 194 -10.08 -8.42 -16.46
N ASN A 195 -8.95 -7.79 -16.82
CA ASN A 195 -8.86 -6.49 -17.48
C ASN A 195 -9.51 -5.33 -16.69
N VAL A 196 -9.59 -5.46 -15.35
CA VAL A 196 -10.15 -4.45 -14.45
C VAL A 196 -9.07 -3.45 -14.07
N ALA A 197 -9.37 -2.16 -14.25
CA ALA A 197 -8.47 -1.05 -13.95
C ALA A 197 -8.15 -0.92 -12.45
N GLY A 198 -6.89 -0.59 -12.15
CA GLY A 198 -6.44 -0.32 -10.78
C GLY A 198 -6.95 1.03 -10.21
N PRO A 199 -6.75 1.30 -8.91
CA PRO A 199 -7.21 2.54 -8.27
C PRO A 199 -6.72 3.83 -8.94
N TYR A 200 -5.48 3.88 -9.42
CA TYR A 200 -4.96 5.06 -10.14
C TYR A 200 -5.73 5.29 -11.44
N GLU A 201 -5.77 4.28 -12.31
CA GLU A 201 -6.43 4.36 -13.61
C GLU A 201 -7.91 4.73 -13.46
N GLN A 202 -8.61 4.08 -12.53
CA GLN A 202 -10.03 4.32 -12.28
C GLN A 202 -10.29 5.74 -11.73
N SER A 203 -9.38 6.29 -10.92
CA SER A 203 -9.54 7.63 -10.33
C SER A 203 -9.43 8.77 -11.34
N LEU A 204 -8.84 8.53 -12.52
CA LEU A 204 -8.67 9.54 -13.56
C LEU A 204 -9.86 9.62 -14.53
N VAL A 205 -10.72 8.60 -14.54
CA VAL A 205 -11.88 8.55 -15.44
C VAL A 205 -12.84 9.70 -15.12
N GLY A 206 -13.16 10.51 -16.13
CA GLY A 206 -14.10 11.62 -16.01
C GLY A 206 -13.50 12.94 -15.49
N LEU A 207 -12.17 13.02 -15.28
CA LEU A 207 -11.52 14.28 -14.97
C LEU A 207 -11.68 15.28 -16.13
N LYS A 208 -11.97 16.53 -15.79
CA LYS A 208 -11.99 17.64 -16.73
C LYS A 208 -10.60 18.24 -16.79
N ILE A 209 -10.02 18.28 -17.99
CA ILE A 209 -8.68 18.84 -18.21
C ILE A 209 -8.83 20.20 -18.90
N ALA A 210 -8.36 21.26 -18.24
CA ALA A 210 -8.42 22.60 -18.80
C ALA A 210 -7.38 22.80 -19.92
N ASP A 211 -6.17 22.29 -19.73
CA ASP A 211 -5.06 22.38 -20.69
C ASP A 211 -4.37 21.01 -20.82
N PRO A 212 -4.54 20.29 -21.94
CA PRO A 212 -3.93 18.98 -22.18
C PRO A 212 -2.39 18.99 -22.16
N GLU A 213 -1.75 20.11 -22.49
CA GLU A 213 -0.29 20.25 -22.45
C GLU A 213 0.23 20.45 -21.01
N LYS A 214 -0.68 20.79 -20.08
CA LYS A 214 -0.39 21.00 -18.65
C LYS A 214 -1.47 20.35 -17.77
N PRO A 215 -1.58 19.01 -17.74
CA PRO A 215 -2.70 18.28 -17.14
C PRO A 215 -2.60 18.24 -15.60
N LEU A 216 -2.67 19.41 -14.95
CA LEU A 216 -2.54 19.57 -13.51
C LEU A 216 -3.57 18.75 -12.72
N GLU A 217 -4.77 18.59 -13.25
CA GLU A 217 -5.86 17.85 -12.64
C GLU A 217 -5.54 16.35 -12.49
N VAL A 218 -4.83 15.77 -13.47
CA VAL A 218 -4.31 14.41 -13.40
C VAL A 218 -3.29 14.30 -12.27
N VAL A 219 -2.30 15.21 -12.28
CA VAL A 219 -1.21 15.23 -11.29
C VAL A 219 -1.75 15.38 -9.86
N ARG A 220 -2.74 16.25 -9.64
CA ARG A 220 -3.42 16.42 -8.35
C ARG A 220 -4.02 15.12 -7.83
N THR A 221 -4.71 14.38 -8.70
CA THR A 221 -5.38 13.13 -8.33
C THR A 221 -4.36 12.04 -8.02
N ILE A 222 -3.35 11.86 -8.87
CA ILE A 222 -2.27 10.88 -8.66
C ILE A 222 -1.47 11.18 -7.38
N HIS A 223 -1.08 12.44 -7.15
CA HIS A 223 -0.35 12.81 -5.93
C HIS A 223 -1.15 12.59 -4.65
N SER A 224 -2.50 12.58 -4.71
CA SER A 224 -3.30 12.29 -3.52
C SER A 224 -3.08 10.88 -2.97
N PHE A 225 -2.63 9.94 -3.81
CA PHE A 225 -2.26 8.59 -3.39
C PHE A 225 -0.84 8.48 -2.85
N ASP A 226 -0.02 9.53 -2.95
CA ASP A 226 1.38 9.55 -2.56
C ASP A 226 2.18 8.40 -3.22
N PRO A 227 2.42 8.44 -4.55
CA PRO A 227 3.08 7.35 -5.28
C PRO A 227 4.54 7.12 -4.82
N CYS A 228 4.93 5.86 -4.65
CA CYS A 228 6.33 5.45 -4.48
C CYS A 228 6.68 4.35 -5.49
N MET A 229 7.30 4.72 -6.61
CA MET A 229 7.57 3.77 -7.70
C MET A 229 8.69 2.77 -7.35
N ALA A 230 9.70 3.20 -6.59
CA ALA A 230 10.71 2.29 -6.04
C ALA A 230 10.06 1.23 -5.13
N CYS A 231 9.04 1.62 -4.36
CA CYS A 231 8.26 0.70 -3.54
C CYS A 231 7.42 -0.26 -4.39
N ALA A 232 6.83 0.22 -5.49
CA ALA A 232 5.91 -0.56 -6.32
C ALA A 232 6.59 -1.63 -7.20
N VAL A 233 7.85 -1.41 -7.59
CA VAL A 233 8.62 -2.31 -8.48
C VAL A 233 9.80 -2.98 -7.75
N HIS A 234 10.11 -2.54 -6.53
CA HIS A 234 11.23 -3.05 -5.72
C HIS A 234 12.57 -2.94 -6.46
N ILE A 235 12.93 -1.73 -6.91
CA ILE A 235 14.24 -1.51 -7.54
C ILE A 235 15.31 -1.83 -6.49
N VAL A 236 16.01 -2.95 -6.70
CA VAL A 236 17.12 -3.41 -5.86
C VAL A 236 18.34 -3.56 -6.76
N ASP A 237 19.42 -2.86 -6.41
CA ASP A 237 20.75 -3.17 -6.91
C ASP A 237 21.47 -4.06 -5.91
N VAL A 238 21.86 -5.26 -6.32
CA VAL A 238 22.65 -6.18 -5.50
C VAL A 238 24.16 -5.95 -5.65
N ASP A 239 24.59 -5.18 -6.65
CA ASP A 239 25.99 -4.91 -6.99
C ASP A 239 26.46 -3.52 -6.54
N GLY A 240 25.59 -2.72 -5.92
CA GLY A 240 25.92 -1.39 -5.39
C GLY A 240 26.22 -0.33 -6.45
N ARG A 241 25.71 -0.47 -7.67
CA ARG A 241 25.84 0.54 -8.72
C ARG A 241 24.73 1.59 -8.55
N GLU A 242 24.94 2.77 -9.13
CA GLU A 242 23.93 3.81 -9.15
C GLU A 242 22.77 3.35 -10.05
N THR A 243 21.62 3.00 -9.47
CA THR A 243 20.49 2.41 -10.20
C THR A 243 19.70 3.41 -11.03
N VAL A 244 19.55 4.64 -10.54
CA VAL A 244 18.84 5.72 -11.24
C VAL A 244 19.44 7.06 -10.83
N SER A 245 19.86 7.86 -11.82
CA SER A 245 20.20 9.28 -11.65
C SER A 245 19.13 10.13 -12.33
N VAL A 246 18.41 10.95 -11.57
CA VAL A 246 17.43 11.90 -12.12
C VAL A 246 17.97 13.30 -11.97
N LYS A 247 18.26 13.95 -13.10
CA LYS A 247 18.60 15.37 -13.15
C LYS A 247 17.31 16.16 -13.33
N VAL A 248 16.88 16.86 -12.28
CA VAL A 248 15.74 17.79 -12.36
C VAL A 248 16.26 19.11 -12.93
N LEU A 249 15.62 19.61 -14.00
CA LEU A 249 15.85 20.94 -14.56
C LEU A 249 15.21 22.02 -13.69
#